data_AF-A0A943DXM4-F1
#
_entry.id   AF-A0A943DXM4-F1
#
_cell.length_a   1.000
_cell.length_b   1.000
_cell.length_c   1.000
_cell.angle_alpha   90.00
_cell.angle_beta   90.00
_cell.angle_gamma   90.00
#
_symmetry.space_group_name_H-M   'P 1'
#
loop_
_entity.id
_entity.type
_entity.pdbx_description
1 polymer ?
#
loop_
_entity_poly.entity_id
_entity_poly.type
_entity_poly.pdbx_seq_one_letter_code
_entity_poly.pdbx_strand_id
1 'polypeptide(L)'
;MQETVSATPLDAVKIEQRPDGQADVWLRKNITKETIEDESSGEQREQWVADEVHLVKAITQEEAEASFDELWDEAEAAETPQDERIKALETIAKTFSAAAPQLAQLRTAATLSIQTMAINLTDEQVISVSSLIPPFEIGKSYIQGELLSYDGDIYRVAQAHTSQEQWKPGAGTESLYTKITLAGDSIPVWQQPTGAHDAYNTGDQVHYPDESGPIYTSKIDGNTWSPDSYPAGWELAE
;
A
#
# COMPACT_ATOMS: atom_id res chain seq x y z
N MET A 1 -16.62 28.53 16.62
CA MET A 1 -17.69 28.57 17.59
C MET A 1 -17.84 30.05 17.87
N GLN A 2 -19.08 30.53 17.88
CA GLN A 2 -19.34 31.94 18.11
C GLN A 2 -20.35 32.10 19.22
N GLU A 3 -20.24 33.19 19.97
CA GLU A 3 -21.27 33.56 20.93
C GLU A 3 -22.45 34.18 20.17
N THR A 4 -23.67 33.76 20.48
CA THR A 4 -24.91 34.30 19.92
C THR A 4 -25.76 34.91 21.02
N VAL A 5 -26.45 36.01 20.71
CA VAL A 5 -27.31 36.75 21.66
C VAL A 5 -28.70 36.96 21.08
N SER A 6 -29.73 36.85 21.92
CA SER A 6 -31.13 37.00 21.49
C SER A 6 -32.01 37.64 22.57
N ALA A 7 -32.96 38.48 22.16
CA ALA A 7 -33.96 39.05 23.07
C ALA A 7 -35.06 38.02 23.45
N THR A 8 -35.18 36.93 22.70
CA THR A 8 -36.12 35.83 22.97
C THR A 8 -35.37 34.54 23.33
N PRO A 9 -36.02 33.59 24.04
CA PRO A 9 -35.41 32.30 24.35
C PRO A 9 -34.82 31.62 23.12
N LEU A 10 -33.66 31.00 23.29
CA LEU A 10 -32.96 30.25 22.25
C LEU A 10 -33.24 28.75 22.41
N ASP A 11 -33.55 28.09 21.30
CA ASP A 11 -33.58 26.62 21.25
C ASP A 11 -32.17 26.06 21.03
N ALA A 12 -31.93 24.87 21.59
CA ALA A 12 -30.67 24.13 21.43
C ALA A 12 -30.40 23.77 19.97
N VAL A 13 -31.45 23.48 19.19
CA VAL A 13 -31.34 23.21 17.75
C VAL A 13 -32.29 24.14 17.01
N LYS A 14 -31.77 24.79 15.97
CA LYS A 14 -32.58 25.50 14.98
C LYS A 14 -32.21 24.97 13.60
N ILE A 15 -33.22 24.62 12.80
CA ILE A 15 -33.03 24.21 11.41
C ILE A 15 -33.84 25.09 10.46
N GLU A 16 -33.22 25.50 9.36
CA GLU A 16 -33.88 26.12 8.22
C GLU A 16 -33.60 25.31 6.95
N GLN A 17 -34.66 24.74 6.36
CA GLN A 17 -34.57 23.94 5.14
C GLN A 17 -34.31 24.83 3.92
N ARG A 18 -33.38 24.41 3.07
CA ARG A 18 -33.00 25.09 1.83
C ARG A 18 -33.69 24.46 0.61
N PRO A 19 -33.84 25.23 -0.49
CA PRO A 19 -34.43 24.71 -1.72
C PRO A 19 -33.65 23.57 -2.42
N ASP A 20 -32.37 23.40 -2.09
CA ASP A 20 -31.48 22.38 -2.66
C ASP A 20 -31.52 21.04 -1.91
N GLY A 21 -32.39 20.90 -0.91
CA GLY A 21 -32.53 19.71 -0.08
C GLY A 21 -31.52 19.63 1.08
N GLN A 22 -30.71 20.67 1.28
CA GLN A 22 -29.90 20.83 2.50
C GLN A 22 -30.67 21.64 3.56
N ALA A 23 -30.13 21.72 4.76
CA ALA A 23 -30.62 22.58 5.84
C ALA A 23 -29.45 23.35 6.47
N ASP A 24 -29.70 24.62 6.81
CA ASP A 24 -28.91 25.35 7.78
C ASP A 24 -29.23 24.83 9.18
N VAL A 25 -28.22 24.36 9.90
CA VAL A 25 -28.34 23.77 11.22
C VAL A 25 -27.54 24.62 12.20
N TRP A 26 -28.22 25.31 13.11
CA TRP A 26 -27.59 25.98 14.25
C TRP A 26 -27.76 25.11 15.48
N LEU A 27 -26.63 24.75 16.08
CA LEU A 27 -26.58 24.04 17.36
C LEU A 27 -26.10 25.01 18.42
N ARG A 28 -26.72 24.96 19.60
CA ARG A 28 -26.42 25.89 20.70
C ARG A 28 -26.21 25.14 22.02
N LYS A 29 -25.06 25.34 22.65
CA LYS A 29 -24.76 24.88 24.03
C LYS A 29 -24.65 26.07 24.98
N ASN A 30 -24.67 25.77 26.28
CA ASN A 30 -24.47 26.77 27.35
C ASN A 30 -25.46 27.95 27.29
N ILE A 31 -26.72 27.67 26.96
CA ILE A 31 -27.76 28.70 26.86
C ILE A 31 -28.07 29.27 28.26
N THR A 32 -27.80 30.55 28.46
CA THR A 32 -28.04 31.28 29.71
C THR A 32 -28.91 32.51 29.47
N LYS A 33 -29.64 32.93 30.51
CA LYS A 33 -30.42 34.18 30.51
C LYS A 33 -29.68 35.21 31.36
N GLU A 34 -29.39 36.35 30.78
CA GLU A 34 -28.68 37.46 31.41
C GLU A 34 -29.54 38.71 31.43
N THR A 35 -29.34 39.55 32.44
CA THR A 35 -29.95 40.89 32.52
C THR A 35 -28.88 41.91 32.22
N ILE A 36 -29.09 42.70 31.17
CA ILE A 36 -28.19 43.79 30.80
C ILE A 36 -28.89 45.13 31.02
N GLU A 37 -28.12 46.11 31.47
CA GLU A 37 -28.58 47.47 31.68
C GLU A 37 -28.09 48.33 30.51
N ASP A 38 -29.00 49.05 29.86
CA ASP A 38 -28.64 49.96 28.79
C ASP A 38 -27.89 51.17 29.37
N GLU A 39 -26.62 51.34 29.01
CA GLU A 39 -25.77 52.40 29.54
C GLU A 39 -26.29 53.82 29.26
N SER A 40 -27.17 53.99 28.27
CA SER A 40 -27.73 55.29 27.89
C SER A 40 -29.08 55.58 28.53
N SER A 41 -29.92 54.58 28.80
CA SER A 41 -31.27 54.79 29.35
C SER A 41 -31.44 54.30 30.80
N GLY A 42 -30.52 53.46 31.30
CA GLY A 42 -30.64 52.78 32.59
C GLY A 42 -31.73 51.70 32.62
N GLU A 43 -32.31 51.36 31.47
CA GLU A 43 -33.34 50.34 31.36
C GLU A 43 -32.72 48.95 31.35
N GLN A 44 -33.24 48.07 32.21
CA GLN A 44 -32.84 46.67 32.23
C GLN A 44 -33.61 45.90 31.15
N ARG A 45 -32.88 45.15 30.33
CA ARG A 45 -33.45 44.21 29.36
C ARG A 45 -32.84 42.83 29.56
N GLU A 46 -33.67 41.83 29.32
CA GLU A 46 -33.25 40.44 29.38
C GLU A 46 -32.72 40.00 28.00
N GLN A 47 -31.62 39.27 28.00
CA GLN A 47 -31.06 38.65 26.80
C GLN A 47 -30.71 37.19 27.09
N TRP A 48 -30.69 36.38 26.05
CA TRP A 48 -30.24 34.99 26.06
C TRP A 48 -28.92 34.91 25.33
N VAL A 49 -27.94 34.24 25.93
CA VAL A 49 -26.58 34.05 25.39
C VAL A 49 -26.32 32.57 25.22
N ALA A 50 -25.63 32.16 24.16
CA ALA A 50 -25.25 30.77 23.93
C ALA A 50 -23.99 30.64 23.08
N ASP A 51 -23.28 29.53 23.23
CA ASP A 51 -22.28 29.10 22.25
C ASP A 51 -23.01 28.51 21.06
N GLU A 52 -22.70 28.96 19.85
CA GLU A 52 -23.35 28.54 18.62
C GLU A 52 -22.34 28.01 17.60
N VAL A 53 -22.70 26.90 16.96
CA VAL A 53 -22.05 26.39 15.75
C VAL A 53 -23.08 26.29 14.63
N HIS A 54 -22.64 26.57 13.40
CA HIS A 54 -23.47 26.53 12.21
C HIS A 54 -22.92 25.49 11.23
N LEU A 55 -23.80 24.61 10.76
CA LEU A 55 -23.50 23.54 9.82
C LEU A 55 -24.51 23.60 8.67
N VAL A 56 -24.12 23.07 7.51
CA VAL A 56 -25.04 22.86 6.40
C VAL A 56 -25.11 21.37 6.10
N LYS A 57 -26.27 20.74 6.34
CA LYS A 57 -26.47 19.30 6.20
C LYS A 57 -27.87 18.95 5.71
N ALA A 58 -28.01 17.88 4.94
CA ALA A 58 -29.30 17.37 4.50
C ALA A 58 -29.94 16.50 5.60
N ILE A 59 -30.35 17.14 6.70
CA ILE A 59 -30.97 16.49 7.86
C ILE A 59 -32.25 17.24 8.29
N THR A 60 -33.13 16.53 8.97
CA THR A 60 -34.34 17.05 9.60
C THR A 60 -34.08 17.57 11.01
N GLN A 61 -35.05 18.29 11.57
CA GLN A 61 -34.96 18.78 12.96
C GLN A 61 -34.82 17.62 13.96
N GLU A 62 -35.61 16.57 13.82
CA GLU A 62 -35.57 15.40 14.71
C GLU A 62 -34.21 14.69 14.65
N GLU A 63 -33.61 14.56 13.46
CA GLU A 63 -32.27 13.99 13.29
C GLU A 63 -31.17 14.87 13.90
N ALA A 64 -31.26 16.19 13.73
CA ALA A 64 -30.30 17.12 14.32
C ALA A 64 -30.36 17.16 15.85
N GLU A 65 -31.56 17.05 16.42
CA GLU A 65 -31.76 16.92 17.87
C GLU A 65 -31.23 15.58 18.39
N ALA A 66 -31.47 14.48 17.67
CA ALA A 66 -31.00 13.15 18.05
C ALA A 66 -29.47 13.01 17.97
N SER A 67 -28.84 13.69 17.01
CA SER A 67 -27.39 13.68 16.78
C SER A 67 -26.68 14.94 17.28
N PHE A 68 -27.28 15.67 18.23
CA PHE A 68 -26.78 16.96 18.69
C PHE A 68 -25.30 16.95 19.11
N ASP A 69 -24.92 16.02 19.99
CA ASP A 69 -23.55 15.94 20.51
C ASP A 69 -22.55 15.53 19.42
N GLU A 70 -22.93 14.60 18.53
CA GLU A 70 -22.07 14.18 17.41
C GLU A 70 -21.81 15.33 16.43
N LEU A 71 -22.86 16.09 16.10
CA LEU A 71 -22.73 17.26 15.22
C LEU A 71 -21.97 18.40 15.89
N TRP A 72 -22.09 18.55 17.22
CA TRP A 72 -21.30 19.51 17.97
C TRP A 72 -19.81 19.14 17.97
N ASP A 73 -19.49 17.89 18.29
CA ASP A 73 -18.12 17.37 18.25
C ASP A 73 -17.52 17.47 16.85
N GLU A 74 -18.32 17.24 15.80
CA GLU A 74 -17.91 17.44 14.41
C GLU A 74 -17.58 18.90 14.12
N ALA A 75 -18.40 19.85 14.58
CA ALA A 75 -18.15 21.27 14.41
C ALA A 75 -16.87 21.71 15.15
N GLU A 76 -16.66 21.24 16.38
CA GLU A 76 -15.44 21.49 17.15
C GLU A 76 -14.20 20.88 16.48
N ALA A 77 -14.31 19.65 15.96
CA ALA A 77 -13.22 19.00 15.24
C ALA A 77 -12.89 19.73 13.92
N ALA A 78 -13.90 20.20 13.18
CA ALA A 78 -13.72 20.99 11.96
C ALA A 78 -13.02 22.33 12.23
N GLU A 79 -13.21 22.88 13.43
CA GLU A 79 -12.57 24.10 13.91
C GLU A 79 -11.17 23.91 14.47
N THR A 80 -10.64 22.67 14.52
CA THR A 80 -9.22 22.46 14.77
C THR A 80 -8.44 23.42 13.87
N PRO A 81 -7.77 24.45 14.43
CA PRO A 81 -7.31 25.58 13.64
C PRO A 81 -6.45 25.09 12.49
N GLN A 82 -6.62 25.66 11.31
CA GLN A 82 -5.84 25.28 10.14
C GLN A 82 -4.33 25.24 10.47
N ASP A 83 -3.86 26.14 11.32
CA ASP A 83 -2.50 26.20 11.83
C ASP A 83 -2.07 24.96 12.63
N GLU A 84 -2.94 24.38 13.46
CA GLU A 84 -2.65 23.15 14.21
C GLU A 84 -2.62 21.94 13.28
N ARG A 85 -3.54 21.87 12.32
CA ARG A 85 -3.55 20.84 11.28
C ARG A 85 -2.30 20.92 10.39
N ILE A 86 -1.89 22.13 9.99
CA ILE A 86 -0.65 22.35 9.23
C ILE A 86 0.56 21.94 10.05
N LYS A 87 0.66 22.34 11.33
CA LYS A 87 1.76 21.93 12.22
C LYS A 87 1.85 20.42 12.41
N ALA A 88 0.71 19.75 12.56
CA ALA A 88 0.65 18.30 12.65
C ALA A 88 1.15 17.63 11.36
N LEU A 89 0.68 18.09 10.19
CA LEU A 89 1.14 17.60 8.88
C LEU A 89 2.62 17.87 8.64
N GLU A 90 3.14 19.05 9.02
CA GLU A 90 4.56 19.37 8.94
C GLU A 90 5.40 18.43 9.82
N THR A 91 4.91 18.11 11.01
CA THR A 91 5.59 17.18 11.93
C THR A 91 5.64 15.78 11.33
N ILE A 92 4.52 15.30 10.78
CA ILE A 92 4.44 14.02 10.07
C ILE A 92 5.41 14.03 8.88
N ALA A 93 5.38 15.06 8.05
CA ALA A 93 6.25 15.19 6.88
C ALA A 93 7.74 15.23 7.26
N LYS A 94 8.11 15.95 8.33
CA LYS A 94 9.48 15.97 8.88
C LYS A 94 9.92 14.58 9.34
N THR A 95 9.07 13.85 10.06
CA THR A 95 9.37 12.48 10.50
C THR A 95 9.59 11.54 9.32
N PHE A 96 8.71 11.55 8.31
CA PHE A 96 8.88 10.74 7.11
C PHE A 96 10.13 11.13 6.32
N SER A 97 10.38 12.43 6.14
CA SER A 97 11.57 12.92 5.46
C SER A 97 12.86 12.54 6.17
N ALA A 98 12.87 12.53 7.51
CA ALA A 98 14.04 12.13 8.29
C ALA A 98 14.31 10.62 8.21
N ALA A 99 13.27 9.80 8.06
CA ALA A 99 13.40 8.34 7.92
C ALA A 99 13.78 7.88 6.50
N ALA A 100 13.52 8.70 5.47
CA ALA A 100 13.74 8.33 4.07
C ALA A 100 15.19 7.87 3.75
N PRO A 101 16.27 8.51 4.24
CA PRO A 101 17.64 8.05 4.00
C PRO A 101 17.93 6.67 4.61
N GLN A 102 17.43 6.40 5.82
CA GLN A 102 17.59 5.10 6.47
C GLN A 102 16.82 4.00 5.73
N LEU A 103 15.60 4.28 5.27
CA LEU A 103 14.85 3.32 4.44
C LEU A 103 15.57 3.03 3.12
N ALA A 104 16.15 4.04 2.47
CA ALA A 104 16.94 3.86 1.26
C ALA A 104 18.19 3.01 1.53
N GLN A 105 18.91 3.25 2.63
CA GLN A 105 20.06 2.45 3.03
C GLN A 105 19.68 0.99 3.31
N LEU A 106 18.58 0.76 4.04
CA LEU A 106 18.08 -0.58 4.34
C LEU A 106 17.69 -1.33 3.06
N ARG A 107 16.99 -0.67 2.14
CA ARG A 107 16.63 -1.24 0.82
C ARG A 107 17.88 -1.63 0.03
N THR A 108 18.88 -0.75 -0.04
CA THR A 108 20.15 -1.04 -0.72
C THR A 108 20.87 -2.22 -0.07
N ALA A 109 20.98 -2.26 1.26
CA ALA A 109 21.61 -3.36 1.99
C ALA A 109 20.88 -4.70 1.77
N ALA A 110 19.55 -4.69 1.78
CA ALA A 110 18.73 -5.87 1.49
C ALA A 110 18.95 -6.35 0.04
N THR A 111 18.95 -5.43 -0.92
CA THR A 111 19.21 -5.73 -2.34
C THR A 111 20.57 -6.38 -2.53
N LEU A 112 21.63 -5.81 -1.93
CA LEU A 112 22.98 -6.39 -1.99
C LEU A 112 23.05 -7.77 -1.33
N SER A 113 22.37 -7.96 -0.20
CA SER A 113 22.27 -9.26 0.48
C SER A 113 21.60 -10.31 -0.41
N ILE A 114 20.48 -9.97 -1.04
CA ILE A 114 19.76 -10.84 -1.98
C ILE A 114 20.67 -11.23 -3.15
N GLN A 115 21.34 -10.26 -3.77
CA GLN A 115 22.25 -10.55 -4.90
C GLN A 115 23.44 -11.42 -4.49
N THR A 116 23.98 -11.23 -3.29
CA THR A 116 25.08 -12.06 -2.76
C THR A 116 24.64 -13.50 -2.52
N MET A 117 23.37 -13.71 -2.13
CA MET A 117 22.81 -15.03 -1.83
C MET A 117 22.07 -15.65 -3.02
N ALA A 118 21.97 -14.96 -4.16
CA ALA A 118 21.04 -15.27 -5.24
C ALA A 118 21.10 -16.73 -5.73
N ILE A 119 22.30 -17.29 -5.88
CA ILE A 119 22.52 -18.68 -6.30
C ILE A 119 21.94 -19.72 -5.33
N ASN A 120 21.73 -19.35 -4.07
CA ASN A 120 21.23 -20.24 -3.02
C ASN A 120 19.74 -20.00 -2.71
N LEU A 121 19.10 -19.03 -3.37
CA LEU A 121 17.68 -18.76 -3.18
C LEU A 121 16.84 -19.67 -4.06
N THR A 122 15.82 -20.27 -3.47
CA THR A 122 14.76 -20.97 -4.21
C THR A 122 13.91 -19.97 -4.97
N ASP A 123 13.23 -20.42 -6.02
CA ASP A 123 12.36 -19.56 -6.82
C ASP A 123 11.22 -18.95 -5.98
N GLU A 124 10.67 -19.70 -5.02
CA GLU A 124 9.68 -19.19 -4.06
C GLU A 124 10.25 -18.02 -3.22
N GLN A 125 11.47 -18.18 -2.70
CA GLN A 125 12.13 -17.12 -1.94
C GLN A 125 12.38 -15.89 -2.80
N VAL A 126 12.81 -16.07 -4.05
CA VAL A 126 13.02 -14.95 -4.99
C VAL A 126 11.72 -14.20 -5.27
N ILE A 127 10.61 -14.91 -5.49
CA ILE A 127 9.31 -14.27 -5.73
C ILE A 127 8.85 -13.45 -4.50
N SER A 128 9.08 -13.97 -3.28
CA SER A 128 8.72 -13.25 -2.04
C SER A 128 9.44 -11.91 -1.87
N VAL A 129 10.61 -11.74 -2.51
CA VAL A 129 11.42 -10.52 -2.49
C VAL A 129 11.46 -9.79 -3.85
N SER A 130 10.57 -10.12 -4.78
CA SER A 130 10.53 -9.57 -6.14
C SER A 130 10.64 -8.04 -6.21
N SER A 131 10.00 -7.32 -5.29
CA SER A 131 10.04 -5.85 -5.21
C SER A 131 11.43 -5.24 -4.91
N LEU A 132 12.38 -6.06 -4.45
CA LEU A 132 13.76 -5.69 -4.15
C LEU A 132 14.73 -6.09 -5.28
N ILE A 133 14.27 -6.84 -6.29
CA ILE A 133 15.11 -7.27 -7.41
C ILE A 133 15.33 -6.08 -8.38
N PRO A 134 16.59 -5.68 -8.64
CA PRO A 134 16.91 -4.57 -9.53
C PRO A 134 16.41 -4.79 -10.97
N PRO A 135 16.03 -3.73 -11.69
CA PRO A 135 15.66 -3.84 -13.09
C PRO A 135 16.86 -4.21 -13.97
N PHE A 136 16.56 -4.76 -15.15
CA PHE A 136 17.53 -4.98 -16.22
C PHE A 136 18.20 -3.66 -16.65
N GLU A 137 19.52 -3.69 -16.81
CA GLU A 137 20.32 -2.55 -17.24
C GLU A 137 21.17 -2.95 -18.46
N ILE A 138 21.12 -2.15 -19.53
CA ILE A 138 21.93 -2.36 -20.75
C ILE A 138 23.38 -1.92 -20.50
N GLY A 139 24.35 -2.70 -20.97
CA GLY A 139 25.78 -2.44 -20.78
C GLY A 139 26.31 -2.87 -19.40
N LYS A 140 25.46 -3.45 -18.54
CA LYS A 140 25.86 -4.02 -17.26
C LYS A 140 26.53 -5.37 -17.46
N SER A 141 27.61 -5.62 -16.73
CA SER A 141 28.24 -6.93 -16.65
C SER A 141 27.51 -7.77 -15.61
N TYR A 142 26.69 -8.71 -16.05
CA TYR A 142 25.99 -9.66 -15.21
C TYR A 142 26.85 -10.90 -14.92
N ILE A 143 26.70 -11.45 -13.72
CA ILE A 143 27.30 -12.75 -13.35
C ILE A 143 26.23 -13.85 -13.32
N GLN A 144 26.65 -15.11 -13.50
CA GLN A 144 25.75 -16.25 -13.38
C GLN A 144 25.09 -16.28 -11.99
N GLY A 145 23.79 -16.53 -11.97
CA GLY A 145 22.95 -16.56 -10.78
C GLY A 145 22.40 -15.20 -10.34
N GLU A 146 22.87 -14.08 -10.90
CA GLU A 146 22.37 -12.74 -10.54
C GLU A 146 20.87 -12.60 -10.88
N LEU A 147 20.12 -11.90 -10.04
CA LEU A 147 18.68 -11.69 -10.22
C LEU A 147 18.39 -10.33 -10.83
N LEU A 148 17.46 -10.27 -11.77
CA LEU A 148 17.01 -9.03 -12.39
C LEU A 148 15.52 -9.06 -12.69
N SER A 149 14.88 -7.90 -12.78
CA SER A 149 13.51 -7.76 -13.25
C SER A 149 13.46 -7.14 -14.64
N TYR A 150 12.57 -7.66 -15.49
CA TYR A 150 12.36 -7.14 -16.84
C TYR A 150 10.90 -7.36 -17.25
N ASP A 151 10.24 -6.29 -17.71
CA ASP A 151 8.83 -6.31 -18.16
C ASP A 151 7.83 -6.92 -17.15
N GLY A 152 8.07 -6.71 -15.85
CA GLY A 152 7.22 -7.24 -14.78
C GLY A 152 7.56 -8.65 -14.32
N ASP A 153 8.44 -9.35 -15.03
CA ASP A 153 8.93 -10.68 -14.69
C ASP A 153 10.29 -10.64 -13.97
N ILE A 154 10.59 -11.70 -13.22
CA ILE A 154 11.90 -11.90 -12.58
C ILE A 154 12.69 -12.94 -13.37
N TYR A 155 13.98 -12.68 -13.55
CA TYR A 155 14.91 -13.56 -14.25
C TYR A 155 16.16 -13.81 -13.39
N ARG A 156 16.71 -15.02 -13.54
CA ARG A 156 18.04 -15.40 -13.08
C ARG A 156 18.98 -15.42 -14.27
N VAL A 157 20.18 -14.87 -14.12
CA VAL A 157 21.19 -14.92 -15.18
C VAL A 157 21.76 -16.33 -15.28
N ALA A 158 21.55 -16.99 -16.42
CA ALA A 158 22.02 -18.35 -16.66
C ALA A 158 23.53 -18.40 -16.97
N GLN A 159 24.05 -17.37 -17.64
CA GLN A 159 25.46 -17.27 -18.02
C GLN A 159 25.97 -15.85 -17.84
N ALA A 160 27.20 -15.69 -17.32
CA ALA A 160 27.84 -14.38 -17.20
C ALA A 160 28.05 -13.73 -18.58
N HIS A 161 27.64 -12.47 -18.73
CA HIS A 161 27.74 -11.71 -19.98
C HIS A 161 27.62 -10.20 -19.71
N THR A 162 27.95 -9.39 -20.72
CA THR A 162 27.60 -7.96 -20.72
C THR A 162 26.32 -7.77 -21.52
N SER A 163 25.30 -7.19 -20.90
CA SER A 163 23.98 -6.99 -21.53
C SER A 163 24.04 -6.00 -22.70
N GLN A 164 23.18 -6.22 -23.69
CA GLN A 164 23.09 -5.42 -24.90
C GLN A 164 21.62 -5.23 -25.31
N GLU A 165 21.33 -4.27 -26.18
CA GLU A 165 19.96 -3.95 -26.62
C GLU A 165 19.24 -5.16 -27.22
N GLN A 166 19.96 -6.00 -27.97
CA GLN A 166 19.45 -7.22 -28.59
C GLN A 166 19.46 -8.45 -27.68
N TRP A 167 19.99 -8.33 -26.46
CA TRP A 167 20.06 -9.38 -25.43
C TRP A 167 19.22 -8.99 -24.22
N LYS A 168 17.96 -8.63 -24.46
CA LYS A 168 16.99 -8.39 -23.39
C LYS A 168 16.38 -9.71 -22.93
N PRO A 169 16.07 -9.88 -21.64
CA PRO A 169 15.42 -11.08 -21.14
C PRO A 169 14.12 -11.39 -21.89
N GLY A 170 13.92 -12.67 -22.22
CA GLY A 170 12.74 -13.16 -22.95
C GLY A 170 13.11 -14.05 -24.13
N ALA A 171 12.17 -14.17 -25.07
CA ALA A 171 12.29 -15.09 -26.21
C ALA A 171 13.55 -14.86 -27.05
N GLY A 172 14.32 -15.92 -27.30
CA GLY A 172 15.58 -15.90 -28.04
C GLY A 172 16.82 -15.59 -27.19
N THR A 173 16.69 -15.42 -25.88
CA THR A 173 17.80 -15.18 -24.94
C THR A 173 17.78 -16.14 -23.74
N GLU A 174 17.08 -17.26 -23.86
CA GLU A 174 16.89 -18.26 -22.80
C GLU A 174 18.22 -18.88 -22.32
N SER A 175 19.26 -18.84 -23.15
CA SER A 175 20.61 -19.24 -22.77
C SER A 175 21.32 -18.25 -21.84
N LEU A 176 20.86 -16.99 -21.79
CA LEU A 176 21.42 -15.93 -20.95
C LEU A 176 20.56 -15.66 -19.71
N TYR A 177 19.24 -15.85 -19.82
CA TYR A 177 18.28 -15.56 -18.76
C TYR A 177 17.27 -16.68 -18.59
N THR A 178 17.10 -17.12 -17.36
CA THR A 178 16.09 -18.08 -16.92
C THR A 178 14.96 -17.30 -16.29
N LYS A 179 13.75 -17.38 -16.85
CA LYS A 179 12.57 -16.76 -16.24
C LYS A 179 12.20 -17.54 -14.98
N ILE A 180 12.03 -16.83 -13.87
CA ILE A 180 11.53 -17.40 -12.62
C ILE A 180 10.01 -17.27 -12.62
N THR A 181 9.31 -18.39 -12.63
CA THR A 181 7.85 -18.45 -12.61
C THR A 181 7.41 -19.56 -11.67
N LEU A 182 6.46 -19.23 -10.79
CA LEU A 182 5.74 -20.22 -10.00
C LEU A 182 4.43 -20.50 -10.73
N ALA A 183 4.08 -21.77 -10.89
CA ALA A 183 2.72 -22.14 -11.27
C ALA A 183 1.74 -21.78 -10.14
N GLY A 184 0.44 -21.82 -10.44
CA GLY A 184 -0.61 -21.40 -9.49
C GLY A 184 -0.67 -22.18 -8.17
N ASP A 185 0.04 -23.30 -8.09
CA ASP A 185 0.21 -24.17 -6.92
C ASP A 185 1.58 -24.01 -6.22
N SER A 186 2.36 -22.99 -6.60
CA SER A 186 3.71 -22.71 -6.11
C SER A 186 4.78 -23.73 -6.52
N ILE A 187 4.49 -24.65 -7.46
CA ILE A 187 5.49 -25.54 -8.03
C ILE A 187 6.23 -24.80 -9.17
N PRO A 188 7.57 -24.82 -9.22
CA PRO A 188 8.32 -24.15 -10.27
C PRO A 188 8.15 -24.85 -11.62
N VAL A 189 8.26 -24.11 -12.73
CA VAL A 189 8.39 -24.71 -14.06
C VAL A 189 9.83 -25.23 -14.23
N TRP A 190 10.00 -26.41 -14.81
CA TRP A 190 11.33 -26.98 -15.06
C TRP A 190 12.17 -26.02 -15.89
N GLN A 191 13.41 -25.81 -15.46
CA GLN A 191 14.40 -25.02 -16.17
C GLN A 191 15.65 -25.88 -16.35
N GLN A 192 16.35 -25.73 -17.47
CA GLN A 192 17.59 -26.45 -17.72
C GLN A 192 18.65 -26.03 -16.70
N PRO A 193 19.14 -26.95 -15.84
CA PRO A 193 20.18 -26.59 -14.88
C PRO A 193 21.49 -26.25 -15.60
N THR A 194 22.22 -25.29 -15.03
CA THR A 194 23.51 -24.79 -15.51
C THR A 194 24.69 -25.45 -14.79
N GLY A 195 24.45 -26.16 -13.69
CA GLY A 195 25.45 -26.95 -12.97
C GLY A 195 24.85 -27.80 -11.85
N ALA A 196 25.69 -28.20 -10.90
CA ALA A 196 25.25 -29.03 -9.77
C ALA A 196 24.46 -28.26 -8.70
N HIS A 197 24.55 -26.94 -8.69
CA HIS A 197 23.95 -26.08 -7.66
C HIS A 197 22.47 -25.77 -7.90
N ASP A 198 22.01 -25.92 -9.14
CA ASP A 198 20.64 -25.72 -9.61
C ASP A 198 20.03 -27.00 -10.22
N ALA A 199 20.70 -28.15 -10.03
CA ALA A 199 20.18 -29.44 -10.43
C ALA A 199 19.11 -29.95 -9.46
N TYR A 200 18.08 -30.60 -9.99
CA TYR A 200 16.95 -31.09 -9.20
C TYR A 200 17.33 -32.37 -8.44
N ASN A 201 17.07 -32.42 -7.14
CA ASN A 201 17.33 -33.60 -6.33
C ASN A 201 16.11 -34.51 -6.27
N THR A 202 16.31 -35.73 -5.74
CA THR A 202 15.21 -36.68 -5.59
C THR A 202 14.08 -36.06 -4.76
N GLY A 203 12.86 -36.09 -5.28
CA GLY A 203 11.67 -35.53 -4.65
C GLY A 203 11.33 -34.09 -5.08
N ASP A 204 12.23 -33.38 -5.77
CA ASP A 204 11.92 -32.05 -6.30
C ASP A 204 10.83 -32.15 -7.38
N GLN A 205 9.86 -31.24 -7.31
CA GLN A 205 8.72 -31.20 -8.23
C GLN A 205 8.81 -30.01 -9.17
N VAL A 206 8.44 -30.23 -10.43
CA VAL A 206 8.40 -29.19 -11.46
C VAL A 206 7.20 -29.37 -12.39
N HIS A 207 6.65 -28.28 -12.90
CA HIS A 207 5.79 -28.32 -14.09
C HIS A 207 6.64 -28.42 -15.36
N TYR A 208 6.22 -29.23 -16.33
CA TYR A 208 6.88 -29.32 -17.64
C TYR A 208 5.86 -29.59 -18.75
N PRO A 209 5.96 -28.96 -19.94
CA PRO A 209 7.02 -28.04 -20.36
C PRO A 209 6.84 -26.59 -19.88
N ASP A 210 5.65 -26.23 -19.40
CA ASP A 210 5.26 -24.90 -18.96
C ASP A 210 4.37 -24.99 -17.71
N GLU A 211 3.95 -23.85 -17.14
CA GLU A 211 3.14 -23.75 -15.92
C GLU A 211 1.77 -24.45 -15.99
N SER A 212 1.29 -24.80 -17.19
CA SER A 212 0.07 -25.57 -17.40
C SER A 212 0.32 -27.06 -17.67
N GLY A 213 1.59 -27.44 -17.82
CA GLY A 213 2.02 -28.82 -18.01
C GLY A 213 1.82 -29.67 -16.75
N PRO A 214 1.88 -31.00 -16.86
CA PRO A 214 1.82 -31.87 -15.69
C PRO A 214 3.03 -31.71 -14.78
N ILE A 215 2.86 -32.13 -13.52
CA ILE A 215 3.91 -32.11 -12.51
C ILE A 215 4.76 -33.37 -12.64
N TYR A 216 6.08 -33.19 -12.60
CA TYR A 216 7.06 -34.27 -12.56
C TYR A 216 7.87 -34.19 -11.27
N THR A 217 8.04 -35.33 -10.62
CA THR A 217 8.90 -35.48 -9.44
C THR A 217 10.23 -36.11 -9.87
N SER A 218 11.35 -35.48 -9.53
CA SER A 218 12.68 -36.01 -9.84
C SER A 218 12.96 -37.27 -9.02
N LYS A 219 13.56 -38.28 -9.66
CA LYS A 219 13.86 -39.59 -9.06
C LYS A 219 15.32 -39.78 -8.71
N ILE A 220 16.18 -38.81 -9.04
CA ILE A 220 17.63 -38.90 -8.86
C ILE A 220 18.16 -37.58 -8.30
N ASP A 221 19.27 -37.67 -7.56
CA ASP A 221 19.97 -36.49 -7.07
C ASP A 221 20.79 -35.84 -8.18
N GLY A 222 20.79 -34.51 -8.25
CA GLY A 222 21.50 -33.76 -9.29
C GLY A 222 20.97 -33.98 -10.70
N ASN A 223 19.65 -34.16 -10.86
CA ASN A 223 18.99 -34.31 -12.15
C ASN A 223 19.09 -33.01 -12.97
N THR A 224 19.78 -33.11 -14.11
CA THR A 224 20.00 -32.00 -15.06
C THR A 224 19.28 -32.20 -16.39
N TRP A 225 18.48 -33.26 -16.53
CA TRP A 225 17.79 -33.62 -17.76
C TRP A 225 16.30 -33.31 -17.68
N SER A 226 15.69 -32.89 -18.79
CA SER A 226 14.25 -32.69 -18.85
C SER A 226 13.46 -34.00 -18.82
N PRO A 227 12.16 -33.99 -18.46
CA PRO A 227 11.29 -35.15 -18.57
C PRO A 227 11.28 -35.82 -19.95
N ASP A 228 11.38 -35.05 -21.04
CA ASP A 228 11.45 -35.59 -22.41
C ASP A 228 12.82 -36.20 -22.75
N SER A 229 13.91 -35.61 -22.26
CA SER A 229 15.28 -36.04 -22.60
C SER A 229 15.70 -37.29 -21.82
N TYR A 230 15.24 -37.42 -20.58
CA TYR A 230 15.52 -38.57 -19.72
C TYR A 230 14.31 -38.96 -18.86
N PRO A 231 13.27 -39.58 -19.45
CA PRO A 231 12.03 -39.92 -18.75
C PRO A 231 12.25 -40.83 -17.53
N ALA A 232 13.30 -41.67 -17.53
CA ALA A 232 13.61 -42.55 -16.41
C ALA A 232 14.03 -41.80 -15.13
N GLY A 233 14.47 -40.55 -15.25
CA GLY A 233 14.83 -39.67 -14.13
C GLY A 233 13.65 -38.96 -13.49
N TRP A 234 12.44 -39.11 -14.03
CA TRP A 234 11.24 -38.40 -13.58
C TRP A 234 10.07 -39.35 -13.36
N GLU A 235 9.20 -39.00 -12.43
CA GLU A 235 7.90 -39.64 -12.19
C GLU A 235 6.80 -38.62 -12.42
N LEU A 236 5.82 -38.95 -13.26
CA LEU A 236 4.65 -38.12 -13.47
C LEU A 236 3.79 -38.16 -12.18
N ALA A 237 3.56 -37.02 -11.56
CA ALA A 237 2.64 -36.92 -10.43
C ALA A 237 1.20 -36.96 -10.92
N GLU A 238 0.34 -37.75 -10.25
CA GLU A 238 -1.10 -37.87 -10.56
C GLU A 238 -1.91 -36.65 -10.05
#